data_AF-A0A821RKK0-F1
#
_entry.id   AF-A0A821RKK0-F1
#
_cell.length_a   1.000
_cell.length_b   1.000
_cell.length_c   1.000
_cell.angle_alpha   90.00
_cell.angle_beta   90.00
_cell.angle_gamma   90.00
#
_symmetry.space_group_name_H-M   'P 1'
#
loop_
_entity.id
_entity.type
_entity.pdbx_description
1 polymer ?
#
loop_
_entity_poly.entity_id
_entity_poly.type
_entity_poly.pdbx_seq_one_letter_code
_entity_poly.pdbx_strand_id
1 'polypeptide(L)'
;QDIIISEKCLLNVALILYRDHPPQDSTFIIKVNNFTDDMEEAKANIDLASASGGGDGPEAMTPALHAAAHTLSWRTNAVKIAILI
;
A
#
# COMPACT_ATOMS: atom_id res chain seq x y z
N GLN A 1 -12.85 38.17 13.95
CA GLN A 1 -12.19 38.08 12.63
C GLN A 1 -11.28 36.89 12.77
N ASP A 2 -11.83 35.69 12.54
CA ASP A 2 -11.21 34.44 12.99
C ASP A 2 -10.97 33.58 11.77
N ILE A 3 -9.74 33.64 11.27
CA ILE A 3 -9.26 32.77 10.22
C ILE A 3 -8.86 31.47 10.92
N ILE A 4 -9.80 30.54 11.06
CA ILE A 4 -9.45 29.14 11.28
C ILE A 4 -8.83 28.66 9.97
N ILE A 5 -7.51 28.74 9.88
CA ILE A 5 -6.77 28.00 8.88
C ILE A 5 -6.97 26.54 9.28
N SER A 6 -7.92 25.86 8.63
CA SER A 6 -8.06 24.41 8.73
C SER A 6 -6.68 23.81 8.46
N GLU A 7 -6.06 23.17 9.45
CA GLU A 7 -4.84 22.40 9.25
C GLU A 7 -5.17 21.25 8.31
N LYS A 8 -4.99 21.50 7.02
CA LYS A 8 -5.30 20.53 5.98
C LYS A 8 -4.22 19.46 6.01
N CYS A 9 -4.47 18.36 6.71
CA CYS A 9 -3.64 17.18 6.63
C CYS A 9 -3.81 16.56 5.24
N LEU A 10 -2.79 16.70 4.39
CA LEU A 10 -2.74 16.04 3.09
C LEU A 10 -2.35 14.58 3.30
N LEU A 11 -3.35 13.70 3.28
CA LEU A 11 -3.18 12.25 3.36
C LEU A 11 -3.14 11.67 1.94
N ASN A 12 -2.10 10.91 1.64
CA ASN A 12 -2.03 10.08 0.46
C ASN A 12 -1.88 8.63 0.89
N VAL A 13 -2.65 7.74 0.28
CA VAL A 13 -2.65 6.31 0.60
C VAL A 13 -2.15 5.54 -0.62
N ALA A 14 -1.24 4.61 -0.39
CA ALA A 14 -0.76 3.64 -1.38
C ALA A 14 -1.01 2.23 -0.83
N LEU A 15 -1.13 1.24 -1.72
CA LEU A 15 -1.35 -0.15 -1.35
C LEU A 15 -0.44 -1.05 -2.16
N ILE A 16 0.27 -1.95 -1.49
CA ILE A 16 1.03 -3.01 -2.13
C ILE A 16 0.42 -4.33 -1.70
N LEU A 17 -0.05 -5.10 -2.68
CA LEU A 17 -0.53 -6.45 -2.49
C LEU A 17 0.61 -7.41 -2.79
N TYR A 18 0.79 -8.41 -1.95
CA TYR A 18 1.73 -9.49 -2.16
C TYR A 18 1.05 -10.83 -1.92
N ARG A 19 1.51 -11.87 -2.60
CA ARG A 19 1.05 -13.26 -2.45
C ARG A 19 2.25 -14.18 -2.34
N ASP A 20 2.00 -15.44 -2.01
CA ASP A 20 3.02 -16.48 -1.97
C ASP A 20 3.66 -16.73 -3.34
N HIS A 21 4.86 -17.29 -3.34
CA HIS A 21 5.55 -17.65 -4.57
C HIS A 21 4.89 -18.88 -5.23
N PRO A 22 5.05 -19.08 -6.55
CA PRO A 22 4.69 -20.34 -7.18
C PRO A 22 5.49 -21.50 -6.57
N PRO A 23 4.91 -22.72 -6.44
CA PRO A 23 3.60 -23.16 -6.95
C PRO A 23 2.37 -22.85 -6.08
N GLN A 24 2.53 -22.19 -4.92
CA GLN A 24 1.45 -21.94 -3.97
C GLN A 24 0.44 -20.89 -4.47
N ASP A 25 0.89 -19.86 -5.18
CA ASP A 25 0.04 -18.92 -5.92
C ASP A 25 0.71 -18.58 -7.27
N SER A 26 -0.06 -18.52 -8.34
CA SER A 26 0.41 -18.23 -9.70
C SER A 26 -0.18 -16.95 -10.28
N THR A 27 -0.90 -16.15 -9.47
CA THR A 27 -1.61 -14.97 -9.96
C THR A 27 -0.69 -13.75 -10.08
N PHE A 28 -0.06 -13.33 -8.98
CA PHE A 28 0.93 -12.25 -8.97
C PHE A 28 1.77 -12.35 -7.69
N ILE A 29 3.06 -11.99 -7.75
CA ILE A 29 3.93 -11.95 -6.56
C ILE A 29 3.80 -10.59 -5.85
N ILE A 30 3.72 -9.50 -6.62
CA ILE A 30 3.56 -8.14 -6.12
C ILE A 30 2.65 -7.35 -7.07
N LYS A 31 1.71 -6.58 -6.52
CA LYS A 31 0.93 -5.57 -7.24
C LYS A 31 1.02 -4.25 -6.50
N VAL A 32 1.45 -3.19 -7.19
CA VAL A 32 1.68 -1.86 -6.61
C VAL A 32 0.58 -0.91 -7.07
N ASN A 33 -0.18 -0.38 -6.12
CA ASN A 33 -1.07 0.76 -6.28
C ASN A 33 -0.39 1.97 -5.62
N ASN A 34 -0.01 2.96 -6.43
CA ASN A 34 0.76 4.12 -5.94
C ASN A 34 -0.12 5.07 -5.10
N PHE A 35 0.50 6.11 -4.54
CA PHE A 35 -0.17 7.10 -3.71
C PHE A 35 -1.28 7.85 -4.47
N THR A 36 -2.47 7.86 -3.88
CA THR A 36 -3.60 8.69 -4.29
C THR A 36 -4.11 9.52 -3.10
N ASP A 37 -4.60 10.72 -3.36
CA ASP A 37 -5.33 11.56 -2.40
C ASP A 37 -6.86 11.44 -2.55
N ASP A 38 -7.32 10.66 -3.53
CA ASP A 38 -8.73 10.28 -3.68
C ASP A 38 -9.07 9.12 -2.72
N MET A 39 -9.93 9.42 -1.75
CA MET A 39 -10.34 8.45 -0.73
C MET A 39 -11.20 7.32 -1.32
N GLU A 40 -11.98 7.58 -2.39
CA GLU A 40 -12.79 6.55 -3.05
C GLU A 40 -11.89 5.58 -3.82
N GLU A 41 -10.84 6.09 -4.48
CA GLU A 41 -9.85 5.24 -5.14
C GLU A 41 -9.06 4.40 -4.13
N ALA A 42 -8.61 5.01 -3.03
CA ALA A 42 -7.92 4.30 -1.95
C ALA A 42 -8.80 3.19 -1.37
N LYS A 43 -10.07 3.50 -1.11
CA LYS A 43 -11.05 2.52 -0.62
C LYS A 43 -11.27 1.39 -1.62
N ALA A 44 -11.45 1.70 -2.91
CA ALA A 44 -11.64 0.69 -3.94
C ALA A 44 -10.42 -0.25 -4.05
N ASN A 45 -9.20 0.28 -3.94
CA ASN A 45 -7.98 -0.52 -3.94
C ASN A 45 -7.92 -1.48 -2.73
N ILE A 46 -8.36 -1.03 -1.55
CA ILE A 46 -8.46 -1.86 -0.33
C ILE A 46 -9.57 -2.90 -0.46
N ASP A 47 -10.74 -2.53 -0.99
CA ASP A 47 -11.87 -3.46 -1.15
C ASP A 47 -11.54 -4.58 -2.16
N LEU A 48 -10.66 -4.30 -3.14
CA LEU A 48 -10.11 -5.31 -4.06
C LEU A 48 -9.03 -6.19 -3.42
N ALA A 49 -8.47 -5.80 -2.27
CA ALA A 49 -7.45 -6.54 -1.55
C ALA A 49 -8.08 -7.75 -0.84
N SER A 50 -8.34 -8.81 -1.60
CA SER A 50 -8.73 -10.09 -1.01
C SER A 50 -7.47 -10.83 -0.50
N ALA A 51 -7.28 -10.84 0.81
CA ALA A 51 -6.30 -11.70 1.48
C ALA A 51 -6.85 -13.13 1.49
N SER A 52 -6.18 -14.03 0.76
CA SER A 52 -6.54 -15.44 0.68
C SER A 52 -5.31 -16.27 0.98
N GLY A 53 -5.32 -16.96 2.11
CA GLY A 53 -4.25 -17.89 2.50
C GLY A 53 -3.16 -17.23 3.36
N GLY A 54 -2.61 -18.06 4.24
CA GLY A 54 -1.45 -17.78 5.09
C GLY A 54 -1.08 -19.11 5.72
N GLY A 55 -0.05 -19.76 5.16
CA GLY A 55 0.27 -21.14 5.50
C GLY A 55 1.50 -21.66 4.78
N ASP A 56 2.56 -21.86 5.56
CA ASP A 56 3.67 -22.81 5.35
C ASP A 56 4.58 -22.61 4.11
N GLY A 57 4.76 -21.37 3.63
CA GLY A 57 5.69 -21.00 2.57
C GLY A 57 6.39 -19.64 2.75
N PRO A 58 7.50 -19.36 2.05
CA PRO A 58 8.15 -18.05 2.06
C PRO A 58 7.29 -16.99 1.36
N GLU A 59 6.54 -16.24 2.16
CA GLU A 59 5.74 -15.08 1.73
C GLU A 59 6.59 -14.01 1.03
N ALA A 60 6.08 -13.39 -0.03
CA ALA A 60 6.76 -12.33 -0.80
C ALA A 60 6.81 -10.96 -0.10
N MET A 61 6.82 -10.95 1.23
CA MET A 61 6.93 -9.77 2.08
C MET A 61 8.20 -8.96 1.81
N THR A 62 9.35 -9.63 1.67
CA THR A 62 10.63 -8.94 1.44
C THR A 62 10.63 -8.18 0.10
N PRO A 63 10.21 -8.80 -1.02
CA PRO A 63 9.95 -8.08 -2.27
C PRO A 63 8.94 -6.93 -2.13
N ALA A 64 7.85 -7.11 -1.38
CA ALA A 64 6.83 -6.08 -1.16
C ALA A 64 7.39 -4.85 -0.42
N LEU A 65 8.19 -5.06 0.62
CA LEU A 65 8.85 -3.98 1.36
C LEU A 65 9.89 -3.26 0.50
N HIS A 66 10.65 -4.00 -0.30
CA HIS A 66 11.58 -3.40 -1.27
C HIS A 66 10.85 -2.50 -2.28
N ALA A 67 9.70 -2.96 -2.79
CA ALA A 67 8.84 -2.15 -3.66
C ALA A 67 8.24 -0.94 -2.93
N ALA A 68 7.86 -1.07 -1.66
CA ALA A 68 7.40 0.06 -0.86
C ALA A 68 8.46 1.16 -0.75
N ALA A 69 9.73 0.78 -0.59
CA ALA A 69 10.83 1.73 -0.44
C ALA A 69 11.26 2.39 -1.77
N HIS A 70 11.22 1.65 -2.89
CA HIS A 70 11.84 2.11 -4.15
C HIS A 70 10.85 2.42 -5.28
N THR A 71 9.62 1.90 -5.21
CA THR A 71 8.63 2.03 -6.29
C THR A 71 7.52 3.02 -5.96
N LEU A 72 7.21 3.23 -4.68
CA LEU A 72 6.20 4.21 -4.26
C LEU A 72 6.74 5.64 -4.34
N SER A 73 5.88 6.56 -4.80
CA SER A 73 6.22 7.98 -4.97
C SER A 73 6.09 8.75 -3.66
N TRP A 74 6.95 8.44 -2.68
CA TRP A 74 6.96 9.14 -1.40
C TRP A 74 7.26 10.63 -1.56
N ARG A 75 6.48 11.49 -0.90
CA ARG A 75 6.78 12.92 -0.80
C ARG A 75 8.00 13.15 0.10
N THR A 76 8.92 14.02 -0.32
CA THR A 76 10.15 14.34 0.43
C THR A 76 9.83 14.95 1.80
N ASN A 77 8.96 15.98 1.82
CA ASN A 77 8.50 16.67 3.04
C ASN A 77 7.16 16.12 3.54
N ALA A 78 7.11 14.83 3.84
CA ALA A 78 5.95 14.20 4.47
C ALA A 78 6.40 13.20 5.52
N VAL A 79 5.56 13.05 6.55
CA VAL A 79 5.62 11.91 7.48
C VAL A 79 5.31 10.65 6.67
N LYS A 80 6.16 9.63 6.82
CA LYS A 80 6.05 8.36 6.08
C LYS A 80 5.66 7.27 7.06
N ILE A 81 4.57 6.58 6.79
CA ILE A 81 4.05 5.50 7.62
C ILE A 81 3.86 4.29 6.70
N ALA A 82 4.47 3.17 7.05
CA ALA A 82 4.27 1.89 6.39
C ALA A 82 3.59 0.95 7.38
N ILE A 83 2.45 0.39 6.99
CA ILE A 83 1.72 -0.59 7.79
C ILE A 83 1.80 -1.91 7.02
N LEU A 84 2.41 -2.91 7.64
CA LEU A 84 2.43 -4.27 7.13
C LEU A 84 1.31 -5.04 7.83
N ILE A 85 0.47 -5.69 7.02
CA ILE A 85 -0.66 -6.51 7.45
C ILE A 85 -0.41 -7.92 6.95
#